data_AF-A0A2V7DEX8-F1
#
_entry.id   AF-A0A2V7DEX8-F1
#
_cell.length_a   1.000
_cell.length_b   1.000
_cell.length_c   1.000
_cell.angle_alpha   90.00
_cell.angle_beta   90.00
_cell.angle_gamma   90.00
#
_symmetry.space_group_name_H-M   'P 1'
#
loop_
_entity.id
_entity.type
_entity.pdbx_description
1 polymer ?
#
loop_
_entity_poly.entity_id
_entity_poly.type
_entity_poly.pdbx_seq_one_letter_code
_entity_poly.pdbx_strand_id
1 'polypeptide(L)' 'APRLGERIEFFPPHCDPTINLYDRMYVMRGDRVDTVWTVAARGRSD' A
#
# COMPACT_ATOMS: atom_id res chain seq x y z
N ALA A 1 5.23 -16.15 18.45
CA ALA A 1 4.67 -14.79 18.34
C ALA A 1 5.68 -13.90 17.61
N PRO A 2 5.23 -12.89 16.85
CA PRO A 2 6.14 -11.94 16.21
C PRO A 2 7.03 -11.24 17.23
N ARG A 3 8.26 -10.91 16.84
CA ARG A 3 9.19 -10.13 17.67
C ARG A 3 8.93 -8.64 17.51
N LEU A 4 9.33 -7.85 18.52
CA LEU A 4 9.31 -6.40 18.40
C LEU A 4 10.17 -5.97 17.19
N GLY A 5 9.59 -5.17 16.30
CA GLY A 5 10.24 -4.71 15.06
C GLY A 5 10.14 -5.68 13.87
N GLU A 6 9.53 -6.85 14.03
CA GLU A 6 9.24 -7.77 12.92
C GLU A 6 8.20 -7.16 11.98
N ARG A 7 8.54 -7.07 10.69
CA ARG A 7 7.62 -6.61 9.64
C ARG A 7 6.77 -7.78 9.16
N ILE A 8 5.47 -7.57 9.09
CA ILE A 8 4.49 -8.56 8.64
C ILE A 8 3.74 -7.98 7.44
N GLU A 9 3.59 -8.79 6.39
CA GLU A 9 2.81 -8.44 5.22
C GLU A 9 1.37 -8.92 5.37
N PHE A 10 0.42 -8.07 4.97
CA PHE A 10 -0.99 -8.40 4.93
C PHE A 10 -1.51 -8.21 3.52
N PHE A 11 -2.27 -9.19 3.03
CA PHE A 11 -3.04 -9.04 1.80
C PHE A 11 -4.39 -8.38 2.14
N PRO A 12 -4.77 -7.31 1.43
CA PRO A 12 -6.07 -6.69 1.66
C PRO A 12 -7.20 -7.64 1.24
N PRO A 13 -8.32 -7.67 1.96
CA PRO A 13 -9.48 -8.50 1.58
C PRO A 13 -10.18 -7.99 0.31
N HIS A 14 -10.08 -6.70 0.01
CA HIS A 14 -10.58 -6.06 -1.20
C HIS A 14 -9.66 -4.89 -1.56
N CYS A 15 -9.12 -4.88 -2.78
CA CYS A 15 -8.07 -3.94 -3.19
C CYS A 15 -8.60 -2.51 -3.38
N ASP A 16 -9.73 -2.33 -4.04
CA ASP A 16 -10.31 -1.02 -4.40
C ASP A 16 -10.54 -0.11 -3.17
N PRO A 17 -11.29 -0.54 -2.12
CA PRO A 17 -11.50 0.30 -0.96
C PRO A 17 -10.20 0.52 -0.18
N THR A 18 -9.27 -0.44 -0.19
CA THR A 18 -8.00 -0.30 0.52
C THR A 18 -7.12 0.77 -0.12
N ILE A 19 -6.94 0.73 -1.45
CA ILE A 19 -6.12 1.70 -2.17
C ILE A 19 -6.68 3.12 -1.99
N ASN A 20 -8.01 3.28 -1.96
CA ASN A 20 -8.65 4.58 -1.75
C ASN A 20 -8.39 5.22 -0.37
N LEU A 21 -7.84 4.47 0.60
CA LEU A 21 -7.47 5.00 1.91
C LEU A 21 -6.10 5.70 1.93
N TYR A 22 -5.28 5.53 0.89
CA TYR A 22 -3.88 5.99 0.88
C TYR A 22 -3.61 6.97 -0.26
N ASP A 23 -2.77 7.99 -0.01
CA ASP A 23 -2.34 8.94 -1.05
C ASP A 23 -1.25 8.38 -1.98
N ARG A 24 -0.56 7.31 -1.54
CA ARG A 24 0.64 6.79 -2.21
C ARG A 24 0.68 5.27 -2.22
N MET A 25 1.31 4.72 -3.25
CA MET A 25 1.70 3.32 -3.34
C MET A 25 3.22 3.21 -3.51
N TYR A 26 3.87 2.41 -2.67
CA TYR A 26 5.29 2.10 -2.79
C TYR A 26 5.45 0.86 -3.66
N VAL A 27 6.00 1.03 -4.86
CA VAL A 27 6.18 -0.06 -5.83
C VAL A 27 7.54 -0.71 -5.57
N MET A 28 7.52 -2.02 -5.35
CA MET A 28 8.70 -2.81 -4.99
C MET A 28 9.28 -3.54 -6.18
N ARG A 29 10.61 -3.63 -6.24
CA ARG A 29 11.36 -4.57 -7.09
C ARG A 29 12.26 -5.39 -6.20
N GLY A 30 11.86 -6.64 -5.94
CA GLY A 30 12.48 -7.44 -4.88
C GLY A 30 12.24 -6.78 -3.53
N ASP A 31 13.31 -6.54 -2.77
CA ASP A 31 13.30 -5.95 -1.43
C ASP A 31 13.47 -4.42 -1.41
N ARG A 32 13.54 -3.78 -2.58
CA ARG A 32 13.78 -2.34 -2.73
C ARG A 32 12.57 -1.62 -3.33
N VAL A 33 12.31 -0.41 -2.84
CA VAL A 33 11.37 0.53 -3.48
C VAL A 33 11.98 1.00 -4.80
N ASP A 34 11.28 0.72 -5.90
CA ASP A 34 11.64 1.14 -7.26
C ASP A 34 11.11 2.55 -7.52
N THR A 35 9.82 2.78 -7.22
CA THR A 35 9.14 4.06 -7.41
C THR A 35 8.00 4.24 -6.41
N VAL A 36 7.52 5.47 -6.28
CA VAL A 36 6.35 5.81 -5.45
C VAL A 36 5.31 6.46 -6.34
N TRP A 37 4.14 5.86 -6.41
CA TRP A 37 3.03 6.40 -7.18
C TRP A 37 2.10 7.21 -6.29
N THR A 38 1.58 8.30 -6.82
CA THR A 38 0.44 9.01 -6.23
C THR A 38 -0.84 8.31 -6.64
N VAL A 39 -1.75 8.10 -5.69
CA VAL A 39 -3.12 7.64 -5.98
C VAL A 39 -3.92 8.84 -6.49
N ALA A 40 -3.78 9.15 -7.78
CA ALA A 40 -4.22 10.41 -8.38
C ALA A 40 -5.72 10.70 -8.23
N ALA A 41 -6.56 9.66 -8.17
CA ALA A 41 -8.00 9.76 -8.05
C ALA A 41 -8.52 9.40 -6.64
N ARG A 42 -7.67 9.38 -5.61
CA ARG A 42 -8.09 9.07 -4.24
C ARG A 42 -9.25 9.97 -3.82
N GLY A 43 -10.34 9.36 -3.35
CA GLY A 43 -11.52 10.06 -2.85
C GLY A 43 -12.35 10.77 -3.92
N ARG A 44 -12.07 10.56 -5.21
CA ARG A 44 -12.92 11.03 -6.31
C ARG A 44 -14.15 10.12 -6.39
N SER A 45 -15.21 10.54 -5.72
CA SER A 45 -16.50 9.84 -5.64
C SER A 45 -17.67 10.78 -5.89
N ASP A 46 -17.35 11.93 -6.47
CA ASP A 46 -18.25 12.98 -6.96
C ASP A 46 -18.83 12.63 -8.35
#